data_AF-A0A0B3RII6-F1
#
_entry.id   AF-A0A0B3RII6-F1
#
_cell.length_a   1.000
_cell.length_b   1.000
_cell.length_c   1.000
_cell.angle_alpha   90.00
_cell.angle_beta   90.00
_cell.angle_gamma   90.00
#
_symmetry.space_group_name_H-M   'P 1'
#
loop_
_entity.id
_entity.type
_entity.pdbx_description
1 polymer ?
#
loop_
_entity_poly.entity_id
_entity_poly.type
_entity_poly.pdbx_seq_one_letter_code
_entity_poly.pdbx_strand_id
1 'polypeptide(L)' 'MKRAPNAYTFSSLAKVASGEATISDDGKKWYPARPEGLRSFRSRLRLAWEVFSGRADVIRWPGNQSGHIGPEDAPND' A
#
# COMPACT_ATOMS: atom_id res chain seq x y z
N MET A 1 4.17 -8.12 -6.55
CA MET A 1 3.08 -7.12 -6.70
C MET A 1 3.61 -5.80 -7.26
N LYS A 2 2.99 -5.25 -8.32
CA LYS A 2 3.42 -3.95 -8.92
C LYS A 2 2.85 -2.78 -8.11
N ARG A 3 3.74 -1.94 -7.57
CA ARG A 3 3.38 -0.77 -6.75
C ARG A 3 2.61 0.26 -7.60
N ALA A 4 1.44 0.66 -7.12
CA ALA A 4 0.61 1.67 -7.78
C ALA A 4 -0.09 2.55 -6.72
N PRO A 5 -0.29 3.85 -7.01
CA PRO A 5 -0.98 4.76 -6.11
C PRO A 5 -2.48 4.43 -6.05
N ASN A 6 -3.10 4.81 -4.93
CA ASN A 6 -4.54 4.70 -4.68
C ASN A 6 -5.04 6.00 -4.08
N ALA A 7 -6.34 6.25 -4.23
CA ALA A 7 -7.05 7.32 -3.54
C ALA A 7 -7.89 6.72 -2.42
N TYR A 8 -7.87 7.37 -1.26
CA TYR A 8 -8.73 7.05 -0.13
C TYR A 8 -9.43 8.33 0.32
N THR A 9 -10.70 8.20 0.68
CA THR A 9 -11.29 9.14 1.63
C THR A 9 -10.76 8.84 3.03
N PHE A 10 -10.77 9.83 3.92
CA PHE A 10 -10.33 9.65 5.30
C PHE A 10 -11.04 8.46 6.00
N SER A 11 -12.36 8.33 5.82
CA SER A 11 -13.14 7.24 6.39
C SER A 11 -12.76 5.86 5.82
N SER A 12 -12.48 5.77 4.51
CA SER A 12 -12.02 4.53 3.90
C SER A 12 -10.60 4.16 4.35
N LEU A 13 -9.72 5.15 4.52
CA LEU A 13 -8.37 4.93 5.01
C LEU A 13 -8.37 4.40 6.45
N ALA A 14 -9.20 4.98 7.32
CA ALA A 14 -9.33 4.54 8.70
C ALA A 14 -9.75 3.06 8.79
N LYS A 15 -10.66 2.61 7.92
CA LYS A 15 -11.08 1.19 7.85
C LYS A 15 -9.94 0.26 7.44
N VAL A 16 -9.18 0.65 6.42
CA VAL A 16 -8.02 -0.15 5.98
C VAL A 16 -6.94 -0.17 7.06
N ALA A 17 -6.71 0.95 7.75
CA ALA A 17 -5.77 1.04 8.85
C ALA A 17 -6.20 0.23 10.08
N SER A 18 -7.51 0.04 10.31
CA SER A 18 -8.03 -0.76 11.43
C SER A 18 -7.91 -2.28 11.26
N GLY A 19 -7.33 -2.78 10.16
CA GLY A 19 -6.76 -4.13 10.13
C GLY A 19 -7.63 -5.23 9.51
N GLU A 20 -8.45 -4.94 8.50
CA GLU A 20 -9.16 -6.00 7.75
C GLU A 20 -8.21 -6.98 7.05
N ALA A 21 -7.03 -6.52 6.63
CA ALA A 21 -5.97 -7.36 6.06
C ALA A 21 -4.60 -6.89 6.55
N THR A 22 -3.81 -7.80 7.10
CA THR A 22 -2.46 -7.52 7.61
C THR A 22 -1.40 -8.40 6.95
N ILE A 23 -0.17 -7.91 6.91
CA ILE A 23 1.02 -8.63 6.44
C ILE A 23 2.14 -8.48 7.48
N SER A 24 2.96 -9.51 7.63
CA SER A 24 4.17 -9.46 8.46
C SER A 24 5.39 -9.70 7.59
N ASP A 25 6.41 -8.86 7.77
CA ASP A 25 7.71 -9.04 7.08
C ASP A 25 8.64 -9.98 7.87
N ASP A 26 8.39 -10.21 9.17
CA ASP A 26 9.29 -10.95 10.10
C ASP A 26 8.56 -11.94 11.02
N GLY A 27 7.26 -12.16 10.80
CA GLY A 27 6.37 -12.94 11.65
C GLY A 27 6.07 -12.32 13.02
N LYS A 28 6.68 -11.17 13.38
CA LYS A 28 6.58 -10.56 14.73
C LYS A 28 5.78 -9.27 14.72
N LYS A 29 5.85 -8.50 13.64
CA LYS A 29 5.09 -7.25 13.48
C LYS A 29 4.15 -7.35 12.30
N TRP A 30 2.89 -7.04 12.55
CA TRP A 30 1.83 -7.04 11.57
C TRP A 30 1.47 -5.61 11.19
N TYR A 31 1.39 -5.35 9.89
CA TYR A 31 1.07 -4.05 9.32
C TYR A 31 -0.14 -4.18 8.40
N PRO A 32 -1.01 -3.17 8.28
CA PRO A 32 -2.12 -3.21 7.35
C PRO A 32 -1.59 -3.37 5.93
N ALA A 33 -2.06 -4.39 5.22
CA ALA A 33 -1.60 -4.71 3.88
C ALA A 33 -1.97 -3.59 2.90
N ARG A 34 -1.03 -3.18 2.05
CA ARG A 34 -1.32 -2.20 1.00
C ARG A 34 -2.21 -2.86 -0.06
N PRO A 35 -3.40 -2.31 -0.33
CA PRO A 35 -4.27 -2.83 -1.39
C PRO A 35 -3.69 -2.59 -2.78
N GLU A 36 -4.16 -3.38 -3.75
CA GLU A 36 -3.72 -3.26 -5.14
C GLU A 36 -4.01 -1.87 -5.70
N GLY A 37 -3.02 -1.29 -6.39
CA GLY A 37 -3.11 0.09 -6.84
C GLY A 37 -3.74 0.29 -8.23
N LEU A 38 -4.15 1.52 -8.54
CA LEU A 38 -4.61 1.90 -9.88
C LEU A 38 -3.48 1.75 -10.90
N ARG A 39 -3.60 0.74 -11.78
CA ARG A 39 -2.51 0.34 -12.69
C ARG A 39 -2.36 1.25 -13.92
N SER A 40 -3.36 2.06 -14.24
CA SER A 40 -3.34 2.88 -15.45
C SER A 40 -2.44 4.13 -15.31
N PHE A 41 -1.68 4.46 -16.35
CA PHE A 41 -0.81 5.65 -16.38
C PHE A 41 -1.60 6.95 -16.19
N ARG A 42 -2.78 7.05 -16.81
CA ARG A 42 -3.69 8.20 -16.67
C ARG A 42 -4.15 8.39 -15.22
N SER A 43 -4.51 7.30 -14.55
CA SER A 43 -4.89 7.35 -13.12
C SER A 43 -3.74 7.83 -12.25
N ARG A 44 -2.50 7.40 -12.54
CA ARG A 44 -1.31 7.82 -11.79
C ARG A 44 -1.04 9.33 -11.93
N LEU A 45 -1.12 9.85 -13.15
CA LEU A 45 -0.95 11.28 -13.41
C LEU A 45 -2.04 12.11 -12.73
N ARG A 46 -3.30 11.67 -12.81
CA ARG A 46 -4.41 12.34 -12.13
C ARG A 46 -4.18 12.43 -10.61
N LEU A 47 -3.81 11.32 -9.97
CA LEU A 47 -3.57 11.30 -8.52
C LEU A 47 -2.37 12.16 -8.13
N ALA A 48 -1.29 12.15 -8.92
CA ALA A 48 -0.15 13.03 -8.70
C ALA A 48 -0.57 14.50 -8.80
N TRP A 49 -1.44 14.84 -9.76
CA TRP A 49 -1.97 16.20 -9.90
C TRP A 49 -2.87 16.62 -8.74
N GLU A 50 -3.69 15.72 -8.19
CA GLU A 50 -4.50 16.00 -7.00
C GLU A 50 -3.61 16.37 -5.79
N VAL A 51 -2.45 15.73 -5.65
CA VAL A 51 -1.45 16.09 -4.63
C VAL A 51 -0.82 17.45 -4.94
N PHE A 52 -0.31 17.66 -6.15
CA PHE A 52 0.37 18.91 -6.51
C PHE A 52 -0.54 20.14 -6.45
N SER A 53 -1.83 19.96 -6.73
CA SER A 53 -2.84 21.02 -6.64
C SER A 53 -3.36 21.25 -5.21
N GLY A 54 -2.83 20.55 -4.20
CA GLY A 54 -3.22 20.69 -2.81
C GLY A 54 -4.61 20.12 -2.49
N ARG A 55 -5.16 19.25 -3.34
CA ARG A 55 -6.48 18.63 -3.16
C ARG A 55 -6.44 17.32 -2.39
N ALA A 56 -5.25 16.73 -2.23
CA ALA A 56 -5.04 15.47 -1.54
C ALA A 56 -3.67 15.42 -0.86
N ASP A 57 -3.57 14.65 0.22
CA ASP A 57 -2.32 14.39 0.93
C ASP A 57 -1.70 13.05 0.51
N VAL A 58 -0.36 12.99 0.51
CA VAL A 58 0.36 11.73 0.28
C VAL A 58 0.62 11.04 1.61
N ILE A 59 0.20 9.79 1.68
CA ILE A 59 0.52 8.89 2.79
C ILE A 59 1.46 7.78 2.34
N ARG A 60 2.30 7.31 3.27
CA ARG A 60 3.17 6.16 3.07
C ARG A 60 2.71 5.02 3.97
N TRP A 61 2.57 3.84 3.40
CA TRP A 61 2.27 2.63 4.16
C TRP A 61 3.48 2.23 5.03
N PRO A 62 3.25 1.76 6.27
CA PRO A 62 4.31 1.27 7.14
C PRO A 62 4.82 -0.11 6.66
N GLY A 63 6.09 -0.41 6.93
CA GLY A 63 6.72 -1.69 6.59
C GLY A 63 7.33 -1.74 5.18
N ASN A 64 8.05 -2.82 4.90
CA ASN A 64 8.67 -3.07 3.60
C ASN A 64 7.76 -3.96 2.74
N GLN A 65 6.51 -3.51 2.51
CA GLN A 65 5.50 -4.19 1.68
C GLN A 65 5.87 -4.31 0.19
N SER A 66 7.12 -4.00 -0.14
CA SER A 66 7.79 -4.55 -1.29
C SER A 66 7.89 -6.06 -1.09
N GLY A 67 7.20 -6.88 -1.89
CA GLY A 67 7.34 -8.34 -1.82
C GLY A 67 8.75 -8.84 -2.12
N HIS A 68 9.71 -8.53 -1.25
CA HIS A 68 10.85 -9.36 -0.97
C HIS A 68 10.30 -10.41 -0.02
N ILE A 69 10.00 -11.56 -0.61
CA ILE A 69 10.08 -12.83 0.09
C ILE A 69 11.52 -12.82 0.61
N GLY A 70 11.72 -12.61 1.91
CA GLY A 70 13.01 -12.88 2.50
C GLY A 70 13.36 -14.35 2.23
N PRO A 71 14.64 -14.73 2.18
CA PRO A 71 15.02 -16.13 1.98
C PRO A 71 14.37 -17.08 3.02
N GLU A 72 13.84 -16.56 4.13
CA GLU A 72 13.05 -17.31 5.12
C GLU A 72 11.69 -17.86 4.63
N ASP A 73 11.09 -17.28 3.57
CA ASP A 73 9.74 -17.63 3.10
C ASP A 73 9.74 -18.38 1.74
N ALA A 74 10.91 -18.80 1.24
CA ALA A 74 10.98 -19.68 0.08
C ALA A 74 10.53 -21.10 0.48
N PRO A 75 9.62 -21.76 -0.26
CA PRO A 75 9.34 -23.17 -0.01
C PRO A 75 10.66 -23.95 -0.18
N ASN A 76 11.02 -24.72 0.85
CA ASN A 76 12.13 -25.66 0.74
C ASN A 76 11.75 -26.69 -0.33
N ASP A 77 12.40 -26.62 -1.49
CA ASP A 77 12.42 -27.69 -2.50
C ASP A 77 13.17 -28.92 -1.97
#